data_AF-A0A2K6KR02-F1
#
_entry.id   AF-A0A2K6KR02-F1
#
_cell.length_a   1.000
_cell.length_b   1.000
_cell.length_c   1.000
_cell.angle_alpha   90.00
_cell.angle_beta   90.00
_cell.angle_gamma   90.00
#
_symmetry.space_group_name_H-M   'P 1'
#
loop_
_entity.id
_entity.type
_entity.pdbx_description
1 polymer ?
#
loop_
_entity_poly.entity_id
_entity_poly.type
_entity_poly.pdbx_seq_one_letter_code
_entity_poly.pdbx_strand_id
1 'polypeptide(L)'
;MSGPRPVVLSGPSGAGKSTLLKRLLQEHSGIFGFSVSHTTRNPRPGEENGKDYYFVTREVMQRDIAAGDFIEHAEFSGNLYGTSKAAVQAVQAMNRICVLDVDLQGVRNIKATDLRPIYISVQPPSLHVLEQRLRQRNTETEESLAKRLAAAQADMESSKEPGLFDVVIINDSLDQAYAELKEALSELSKIYRNGRAWWLTPVIPALWEAEAGGSRGQEIETILANTVKPCLY
;
A
#
# COMPACT_ATOMS: atom_id res chain seq x y z
N MET A 1 3.99 3.29 -14.08
CA MET A 1 4.71 3.77 -12.86
C MET A 1 5.91 2.85 -12.59
N SER A 2 7.07 3.38 -12.20
CA SER A 2 8.27 2.57 -11.86
C SER A 2 8.39 2.47 -10.35
N GLY A 3 8.26 1.27 -9.79
CA GLY A 3 8.34 1.02 -8.35
C GLY A 3 7.89 -0.39 -7.99
N PRO A 4 8.08 -0.83 -6.74
CA PRO A 4 7.59 -2.11 -6.26
C PRO A 4 6.07 -2.24 -6.48
N ARG A 5 5.62 -3.44 -6.87
CA ARG A 5 4.20 -3.73 -7.07
C ARG A 5 3.39 -3.39 -5.81
N PRO A 6 2.38 -2.50 -5.87
CA PRO A 6 1.61 -2.09 -4.70
C PRO A 6 0.70 -3.21 -4.16
N VAL A 7 0.12 -2.97 -2.99
CA VAL A 7 -0.84 -3.85 -2.33
C VAL A 7 -2.10 -3.05 -2.02
N VAL A 8 -3.26 -3.60 -2.37
CA VAL A 8 -4.57 -3.08 -2.01
C VAL A 8 -5.17 -4.00 -0.95
N LEU A 9 -5.48 -3.45 0.22
CA LEU A 9 -6.37 -4.09 1.19
C LEU A 9 -7.76 -3.50 1.06
N SER A 10 -8.76 -4.37 0.99
CA SER A 10 -10.17 -4.00 0.96
C SER A 10 -10.99 -4.90 1.87
N GLY A 11 -12.26 -4.56 2.08
CA GLY A 11 -13.20 -5.27 2.93
C GLY A 11 -14.00 -4.32 3.81
N PRO A 12 -14.99 -4.82 4.55
CA PRO A 12 -15.93 -3.96 5.22
C PRO A 12 -15.33 -3.16 6.38
N SER A 13 -15.97 -2.04 6.70
CA SER A 13 -15.63 -1.28 7.92
C SER A 13 -15.85 -2.15 9.15
N GLY A 14 -14.84 -2.26 10.01
CA GLY A 14 -14.87 -3.17 11.17
C GLY A 14 -14.22 -4.55 10.95
N ALA A 15 -13.82 -4.88 9.72
CA ALA A 15 -13.15 -6.15 9.41
C ALA A 15 -11.74 -6.29 10.02
N GLY A 16 -11.14 -5.19 10.51
CA GLY A 16 -9.82 -5.19 11.16
C GLY A 16 -8.63 -4.82 10.26
N LYS A 17 -8.89 -4.29 9.06
CA LYS A 17 -7.87 -3.81 8.12
C LYS A 17 -6.82 -2.90 8.76
N SER A 18 -7.26 -1.82 9.42
CA SER A 18 -6.36 -0.86 10.06
C SER A 18 -5.47 -1.50 11.14
N THR A 19 -5.97 -2.51 11.85
CA THR A 19 -5.19 -3.25 12.85
C THR A 19 -4.11 -4.10 12.19
N LEU A 20 -4.44 -4.83 11.12
CA LEU A 20 -3.48 -5.62 10.35
C LEU A 20 -2.42 -4.72 9.69
N LEU A 21 -2.84 -3.59 9.10
CA LEU A 21 -1.96 -2.60 8.49
C LEU A 21 -1.01 -1.98 9.50
N LYS A 22 -1.51 -1.58 10.68
CA LYS A 22 -0.67 -1.03 11.75
C LYS A 22 0.42 -2.02 12.16
N ARG A 23 0.06 -3.30 12.33
CA ARG A 23 1.02 -4.36 12.68
C ARG A 23 2.05 -4.58 11.56
N LEU A 24 1.60 -4.64 10.30
CA LEU A 24 2.47 -4.79 9.12
C LEU A 24 3.49 -3.65 9.02
N LEU A 25 3.03 -2.41 9.16
CA LEU A 25 3.87 -1.22 9.05
C LEU A 25 4.82 -1.08 10.24
N GLN A 26 4.46 -1.57 11.43
CA GLN A 26 5.36 -1.63 12.59
C GLN A 26 6.47 -2.67 12.42
N GLU A 27 6.14 -3.87 11.97
CA GLU A 27 7.12 -4.98 11.79
C GLU A 27 8.00 -4.78 10.55
N HIS A 28 7.48 -4.12 9.51
CA HIS A 28 8.13 -4.03 8.20
C HIS A 28 8.16 -2.60 7.62
N SER A 29 8.33 -1.58 8.47
CA SER A 29 8.40 -0.15 8.10
C SER A 29 9.45 0.18 7.03
N GLY A 30 10.52 -0.61 6.95
CA GLY A 30 11.56 -0.48 5.92
C GLY A 30 11.13 -0.99 4.53
N ILE A 31 10.08 -1.81 4.44
CA ILE A 31 9.62 -2.49 3.21
C ILE A 31 8.33 -1.87 2.70
N PHE A 32 7.38 -1.60 3.59
CA PHE A 32 6.04 -1.09 3.24
C PHE A 32 5.87 0.37 3.63
N GLY A 33 5.07 1.10 2.86
CA GLY A 33 4.61 2.44 3.19
C GLY A 33 3.11 2.57 2.92
N PHE A 34 2.40 3.29 3.78
CA PHE A 34 0.97 3.51 3.65
C PHE A 34 0.68 4.69 2.73
N SER A 35 -0.26 4.52 1.80
CA SER A 35 -0.80 5.62 1.00
C SER A 35 -1.89 6.32 1.80
N VAL A 36 -1.65 7.58 2.19
CA VAL A 36 -2.65 8.38 2.91
C VAL A 36 -3.67 8.92 1.90
N SER A 37 -4.88 8.37 1.94
CA SER A 37 -5.99 8.77 1.07
C SER A 37 -6.54 10.16 1.42
N HIS A 38 -7.24 10.78 0.47
CA HIS A 38 -7.98 12.01 0.72
C HIS A 38 -9.43 11.70 1.11
N THR A 39 -10.04 12.57 1.92
CA THR A 39 -11.48 12.50 2.18
C THR A 39 -12.09 13.88 2.43
N THR A 40 -13.38 14.02 2.11
CA THR A 40 -14.20 15.19 2.44
C THR A 40 -14.92 15.08 3.78
N ARG A 41 -14.79 13.93 4.45
CA ARG A 41 -15.32 13.74 5.80
C ARG A 41 -14.55 14.60 6.80
N ASN A 42 -15.21 15.08 7.84
CA ASN A 42 -14.52 15.68 8.98
C ASN A 42 -13.67 14.65 9.77
N PRO A 43 -12.47 15.03 10.27
CA PRO A 43 -11.67 14.16 11.14
C PRO A 43 -12.45 13.69 12.37
N ARG A 44 -12.26 12.43 12.77
CA ARG A 44 -12.73 11.92 14.07
C ARG A 44 -11.77 12.32 15.18
N PRO A 45 -12.20 12.30 16.46
CA PRO A 45 -11.31 12.51 17.58
C PRO A 45 -10.10 11.56 17.51
N GLY A 46 -8.89 12.13 17.47
CA GLY A 46 -7.63 11.39 17.40
C GLY A 46 -7.09 11.13 15.99
N GLU A 47 -7.85 11.43 14.93
CA GLU A 47 -7.33 11.40 13.56
C GLU A 47 -6.53 12.68 13.25
N GLU A 48 -5.41 12.52 12.55
CA GLU A 48 -4.48 13.60 12.19
C GLU A 48 -4.42 13.76 10.66
N ASN A 49 -4.48 15.01 10.21
CA ASN A 49 -4.34 15.33 8.78
C ASN A 49 -2.95 14.98 8.26
N GLY A 50 -2.88 14.29 7.12
CA GLY A 50 -1.64 13.81 6.50
C GLY A 50 -1.10 12.50 7.11
N LYS A 51 -1.83 11.90 8.06
CA LYS A 51 -1.49 10.61 8.67
C LYS A 51 -2.61 9.59 8.47
N ASP A 52 -3.82 9.93 8.91
CA ASP A 52 -5.00 9.07 8.74
C ASP A 52 -5.64 9.32 7.37
N TYR A 53 -5.87 10.60 7.05
CA TYR A 53 -6.32 11.08 5.74
C TYR A 53 -5.75 12.47 5.47
N TYR A 54 -5.75 12.87 4.20
CA TYR A 54 -5.78 14.28 3.82
C TYR A 54 -7.23 14.75 3.82
N PHE A 55 -7.59 15.52 4.85
CA PHE A 55 -8.92 16.08 5.02
C PHE A 55 -9.04 17.37 4.19
N VAL A 56 -9.85 17.31 3.13
CA VAL A 56 -10.01 18.40 2.15
C VAL A 56 -11.48 18.75 1.96
N THR A 57 -11.78 19.91 1.40
CA THR A 57 -13.18 20.24 1.07
C THR A 57 -13.63 19.47 -0.19
N ARG A 58 -14.95 19.34 -0.35
CA ARG A 58 -15.53 18.65 -1.52
C ARG A 58 -15.16 19.34 -2.83
N GLU A 59 -15.13 20.67 -2.83
CA GLU A 59 -14.80 21.49 -3.99
C GLU A 59 -13.35 21.29 -4.41
N VAL A 60 -12.41 21.27 -3.45
CA VAL A 60 -10.99 20.99 -3.71
C VAL A 60 -10.83 19.60 -4.31
N MET A 61 -11.42 18.59 -3.68
CA MET A 61 -11.31 17.21 -4.16
C MET A 61 -11.91 17.02 -5.55
N GLN A 62 -13.07 17.62 -5.84
CA GLN A 62 -13.70 17.54 -7.16
C GLN A 62 -12.88 18.22 -8.26
N ARG A 63 -12.27 19.38 -7.96
CA ARG A 63 -11.34 20.06 -8.88
C ARG A 63 -10.15 19.16 -9.21
N ASP A 64 -9.53 18.57 -8.21
CA ASP A 64 -8.33 17.75 -8.37
C ASP A 64 -8.65 16.40 -9.06
N ILE A 65 -9.85 15.84 -8.82
CA ILE A 65 -10.39 14.71 -9.60
C ILE A 65 -10.52 15.11 -11.08
N ALA A 66 -11.10 16.27 -11.39
CA ALA A 66 -11.27 16.75 -12.76
C ALA A 66 -9.93 17.04 -13.46
N ALA A 67 -8.90 17.41 -12.70
CA ALA A 67 -7.52 17.55 -13.18
C ALA A 67 -6.82 16.20 -13.43
N GLY A 68 -7.42 15.08 -13.01
CA GLY A 68 -6.85 13.76 -13.18
C GLY A 68 -5.77 13.42 -12.14
N ASP A 69 -5.77 14.07 -10.97
CA ASP A 69 -4.76 13.87 -9.93
C ASP A 69 -5.00 12.61 -9.07
N PHE A 70 -6.15 11.96 -9.24
CA PHE A 70 -6.55 10.75 -8.52
C PHE A 70 -6.37 9.49 -9.37
N ILE A 71 -5.90 8.42 -8.74
CA ILE A 71 -5.86 7.07 -9.32
C ILE A 71 -7.26 6.46 -9.27
N GLU A 72 -7.94 6.66 -8.15
CA GLU A 72 -9.32 6.24 -7.93
C GLU A 72 -10.01 7.23 -6.98
N HIS A 73 -11.33 7.31 -7.09
CA HIS A 73 -12.17 7.97 -6.10
C HIS A 73 -13.53 7.29 -6.01
N ALA A 74 -14.16 7.39 -4.85
CA ALA A 74 -15.47 6.81 -4.55
C ALA A 74 -16.27 7.74 -3.62
N GLU A 75 -17.60 7.66 -3.68
CA GLU A 75 -18.46 8.32 -2.71
C GLU A 75 -19.05 7.28 -1.76
N PHE A 76 -18.77 7.45 -0.47
CA PHE A 76 -19.26 6.57 0.58
C PHE A 76 -19.95 7.37 1.67
N SER A 77 -21.22 7.06 1.94
CA SER A 77 -22.04 7.74 2.95
C SER A 77 -22.01 9.27 2.82
N GLY A 78 -22.08 9.78 1.58
CA GLY A 78 -22.11 11.21 1.25
C GLY A 78 -20.76 11.94 1.32
N ASN A 79 -19.66 11.23 1.58
CA ASN A 79 -18.30 11.79 1.58
C ASN A 79 -17.50 11.20 0.42
N LEU A 80 -16.66 12.01 -0.21
CA LEU A 80 -15.70 11.53 -1.19
C LEU A 80 -14.47 10.97 -0.50
N TYR A 81 -13.93 9.91 -1.09
CA TYR A 81 -12.67 9.27 -0.74
C TYR A 81 -11.87 9.05 -2.03
N GLY A 82 -10.55 9.04 -1.94
CA GLY A 82 -9.74 8.75 -3.10
C GLY A 82 -8.25 8.70 -2.82
N THR A 83 -7.56 7.91 -3.63
CA THR A 83 -6.11 7.77 -3.62
C THR A 83 -5.50 8.69 -4.68
N SER A 84 -4.73 9.69 -4.25
CA SER A 84 -4.05 10.58 -5.19
C SER A 84 -2.80 9.93 -5.78
N LYS A 85 -2.45 10.31 -7.01
CA LYS A 85 -1.20 9.90 -7.67
C LYS A 85 0.02 10.29 -6.81
N ALA A 86 -0.02 11.50 -6.23
CA ALA A 86 1.02 12.00 -5.34
C ALA A 86 1.21 11.12 -4.09
N ALA A 87 0.13 10.65 -3.47
CA ALA A 87 0.22 9.79 -2.28
C ALA A 87 0.91 8.45 -2.57
N VAL A 88 0.63 7.84 -3.74
CA VAL A 88 1.32 6.61 -4.17
C VAL A 88 2.78 6.89 -4.55
N GLN A 89 3.03 7.97 -5.30
CA GLN A 89 4.36 8.38 -5.71
C GLN A 89 5.28 8.69 -4.53
N ALA A 90 4.76 9.29 -3.46
CA ALA A 90 5.53 9.58 -2.25
C ALA A 90 6.09 8.30 -1.61
N VAL A 91 5.29 7.22 -1.56
CA VAL A 91 5.75 5.93 -1.04
C VAL A 91 6.73 5.25 -2.00
N GLN A 92 6.47 5.32 -3.31
CA GLN A 92 7.36 4.77 -4.34
C GLN A 92 8.72 5.49 -4.36
N ALA A 93 8.77 6.80 -4.12
CA ALA A 93 10.00 7.58 -4.04
C ALA A 93 10.89 7.16 -2.86
N MET A 94 10.30 6.65 -1.78
CA MET A 94 11.02 6.02 -0.67
C MET A 94 11.47 4.58 -1.00
N ASN A 95 11.26 4.14 -2.24
CA ASN A 95 11.47 2.79 -2.73
C ASN A 95 10.76 1.75 -1.84
N ARG A 96 9.53 1.99 -1.38
CA ARG A 96 8.74 1.05 -0.55
C ARG A 96 7.57 0.47 -1.32
N ILE A 97 7.09 -0.71 -0.90
CA ILE A 97 5.83 -1.28 -1.38
C ILE A 97 4.69 -0.42 -0.84
N CYS A 98 3.96 0.22 -1.74
CA CYS A 98 2.81 1.05 -1.39
C CYS A 98 1.61 0.18 -0.99
N VAL A 99 1.03 0.47 0.18
CA VAL A 99 -0.16 -0.21 0.70
C VAL A 99 -1.32 0.77 0.72
N LEU A 100 -2.42 0.39 0.08
CA LEU A 100 -3.65 1.16 -0.04
C LEU A 100 -4.76 0.50 0.79
N ASP A 101 -5.53 1.28 1.54
CA ASP A 101 -6.78 0.84 2.19
C ASP A 101 -7.96 1.47 1.44
N VAL A 102 -8.66 0.68 0.63
CA VAL A 102 -9.76 1.16 -0.23
C VAL A 102 -10.99 0.27 -0.10
N ASP A 103 -12.16 0.83 -0.39
CA ASP A 103 -13.41 0.06 -0.45
C ASP A 103 -13.53 -0.75 -1.75
N LEU A 104 -14.64 -1.47 -1.89
CA LEU A 104 -14.91 -2.30 -3.06
C LEU A 104 -15.02 -1.48 -4.36
N GLN A 105 -15.51 -0.25 -4.29
CA GLN A 105 -15.58 0.64 -5.46
C GLN A 105 -14.18 1.06 -5.88
N GLY A 106 -13.32 1.43 -4.94
CA GLY A 106 -11.90 1.70 -5.14
C GLY A 106 -11.17 0.51 -5.76
N VAL A 107 -11.43 -0.73 -5.30
CA VAL A 107 -10.87 -1.95 -5.93
C VAL A 107 -11.21 -2.03 -7.42
N ARG A 108 -12.49 -1.85 -7.78
CA ARG A 108 -12.96 -1.88 -9.18
C ARG A 108 -12.34 -0.76 -10.00
N ASN A 109 -12.27 0.44 -9.44
CA ASN A 109 -11.65 1.59 -10.08
C ASN A 109 -10.15 1.36 -10.35
N ILE A 110 -9.40 0.86 -9.36
CA ILE A 110 -7.97 0.57 -9.51
C ILE A 110 -7.73 -0.51 -10.57
N LYS A 111 -8.62 -1.51 -10.72
CA LYS A 111 -8.50 -2.51 -11.79
C LYS A 111 -8.57 -1.92 -13.20
N ALA A 112 -9.21 -0.76 -13.37
CA ALA A 112 -9.23 -0.02 -14.63
C ALA A 112 -7.95 0.81 -14.86
N THR A 113 -6.98 0.78 -13.94
CA THR A 113 -5.72 1.52 -14.03
C THR A 113 -4.53 0.59 -14.32
N ASP A 114 -3.36 1.19 -14.58
CA ASP A 114 -2.10 0.48 -14.77
C ASP A 114 -1.37 0.15 -13.45
N LEU A 115 -1.97 0.42 -12.28
CA LEU A 115 -1.33 0.23 -10.96
C LEU A 115 -0.96 -1.24 -10.68
N ARG A 116 -1.77 -2.18 -11.20
CA ARG A 116 -1.58 -3.65 -11.09
C ARG A 116 -1.14 -4.14 -9.69
N PRO A 117 -1.84 -3.77 -8.59
CA PRO A 117 -1.46 -4.22 -7.25
C PRO A 117 -1.75 -5.71 -7.04
N ILE A 118 -1.40 -6.23 -5.86
CA ILE A 118 -2.03 -7.43 -5.29
C ILE A 118 -3.29 -6.98 -4.53
N TYR A 119 -4.42 -7.63 -4.79
CA TYR A 119 -5.71 -7.34 -4.16
C TYR A 119 -5.99 -8.35 -3.04
N ILE A 120 -6.05 -7.87 -1.81
CA ILE A 120 -6.33 -8.67 -0.61
C ILE A 120 -7.65 -8.19 0.00
N SER A 121 -8.62 -9.10 0.12
CA SER A 121 -9.88 -8.83 0.81
C SER A 121 -9.82 -9.37 2.23
N VAL A 122 -9.99 -8.50 3.23
CA VAL A 122 -10.09 -8.87 4.65
C VAL A 122 -11.56 -8.90 5.05
N GLN A 123 -12.05 -10.09 5.41
CA GLN A 123 -13.45 -10.31 5.75
C GLN A 123 -13.62 -10.68 7.23
N PRO A 124 -14.71 -10.28 7.88
CA PRO A 124 -15.08 -10.83 9.18
C PRO A 124 -15.54 -12.30 9.00
N PRO A 125 -15.51 -13.12 10.07
CA PRO A 125 -16.02 -14.49 10.01
C PRO A 125 -17.54 -14.55 9.75
N SER A 126 -18.28 -13.52 10.17
CA SER A 126 -19.71 -13.35 9.87
C SER A 126 -20.16 -11.90 10.03
N LEU A 127 -21.31 -11.55 9.46
CA LEU A 127 -21.97 -10.26 9.69
C LEU A 127 -22.29 -10.02 11.17
N HIS A 128 -22.66 -11.08 11.90
CA HIS A 128 -22.95 -10.97 13.33
C HIS A 128 -21.72 -10.54 14.15
N VAL A 129 -20.56 -11.15 13.86
CA VAL A 129 -19.29 -10.76 14.50
C VAL A 129 -18.89 -9.33 14.09
N LEU A 130 -19.15 -8.93 12.85
CA LEU A 130 -18.90 -7.57 12.39
C LEU A 130 -19.77 -6.55 13.16
N GLU A 131 -21.06 -6.83 13.31
CA GLU A 131 -21.99 -5.99 14.07
C GLU A 131 -21.51 -5.82 15.51
N GLN A 132 -21.15 -6.91 16.20
CA GLN A 132 -20.62 -6.86 17.56
C GLN A 132 -19.38 -5.95 17.63
N ARG A 133 -18.43 -6.08 16.71
CA ARG A 133 -17.22 -5.25 16.64
C ARG A 133 -17.54 -3.77 16.40
N LEU A 134 -18.52 -3.46 15.55
CA LEU A 134 -18.92 -2.08 15.26
C LEU A 134 -19.63 -1.45 16.47
N ARG A 135 -20.54 -2.18 17.12
CA ARG A 135 -21.24 -1.73 18.34
C ARG A 135 -20.26 -1.46 19.49
N GLN A 136 -19.28 -2.34 19.69
CA GLN A 136 -18.24 -2.17 20.73
C GLN A 136 -17.40 -0.89 20.56
N ARG A 137 -17.30 -0.33 19.36
CA ARG A 137 -16.57 0.92 19.14
C ARG A 137 -17.30 2.14 19.69
N ASN A 138 -18.61 2.05 19.94
CA ASN A 138 -19.44 3.15 20.48
C ASN A 138 -19.33 4.47 19.70
N THR A 139 -19.01 4.41 18.40
CA THR A 139 -18.91 5.59 17.52
C THR A 139 -20.04 5.69 16.50
N GLU A 140 -20.97 4.74 16.50
CA GLU A 140 -22.00 4.60 15.47
C GLU A 140 -23.40 4.89 16.01
N THR A 141 -24.22 5.56 15.21
CA THR A 141 -25.68 5.59 15.40
C THR A 141 -26.29 4.32 14.80
N GLU A 142 -27.51 3.93 15.20
CA GLU A 142 -28.20 2.77 14.59
C GLU A 142 -28.35 2.91 13.07
N GLU A 143 -28.59 4.14 12.58
CA GLU A 143 -28.68 4.41 11.14
C GLU A 143 -27.33 4.21 10.43
N SER A 144 -26.23 4.71 11.00
CA SER A 144 -24.87 4.51 10.45
C SER A 144 -24.49 3.02 10.47
N LEU A 145 -24.85 2.31 11.55
CA LEU A 145 -24.60 0.90 11.71
C LEU A 145 -25.33 0.07 10.64
N ALA A 146 -26.63 0.33 10.44
CA ALA A 146 -27.42 -0.36 9.43
C ALA A 146 -26.84 -0.17 8.01
N LYS A 147 -26.45 1.06 7.66
CA LYS A 147 -25.78 1.35 6.37
C LYS A 147 -24.47 0.58 6.21
N ARG A 148 -23.66 0.50 7.27
CA ARG A 148 -22.39 -0.25 7.24
C ARG A 148 -22.58 -1.75 7.14
N LEU A 149 -23.58 -2.32 7.81
CA LEU A 149 -23.88 -3.75 7.72
C LEU A 149 -24.40 -4.12 6.33
N ALA A 150 -25.26 -3.29 5.74
CA ALA A 150 -25.71 -3.47 4.35
C ALA A 150 -24.54 -3.41 3.36
N ALA A 151 -23.66 -2.41 3.49
CA ALA A 151 -22.44 -2.32 2.69
C ALA A 151 -21.53 -3.54 2.91
N ALA A 152 -21.40 -4.02 4.15
CA ALA A 152 -20.57 -5.17 4.47
C ALA A 152 -21.10 -6.47 3.87
N GLN A 153 -22.43 -6.64 3.80
CA GLN A 153 -23.03 -7.78 3.13
C GLN A 153 -22.67 -7.79 1.64
N ALA A 154 -22.79 -6.64 0.97
CA ALA A 154 -22.41 -6.49 -0.43
C ALA A 154 -20.91 -6.72 -0.67
N ASP A 155 -20.04 -6.24 0.23
CA ASP A 155 -18.60 -6.48 0.20
C ASP A 155 -18.27 -7.97 0.35
N MET A 156 -18.89 -8.66 1.33
CA MET A 156 -18.68 -10.08 1.56
C MET A 156 -19.11 -10.92 0.36
N GLU A 157 -20.21 -10.55 -0.30
CA GLU A 157 -20.68 -11.25 -1.49
C GLU A 157 -19.78 -11.01 -2.69
N SER A 158 -19.35 -9.75 -2.91
CA SER A 158 -18.43 -9.38 -3.99
C SER A 158 -17.03 -9.97 -3.79
N SER A 159 -16.60 -10.21 -2.54
CA SER A 159 -15.31 -10.85 -2.26
C SER A 159 -15.19 -12.28 -2.85
N LYS A 160 -16.32 -12.90 -3.18
CA LYS A 160 -16.40 -14.23 -3.82
C LYS A 160 -16.38 -14.14 -5.36
N GLU A 161 -16.42 -12.94 -5.93
CA GLU A 161 -16.38 -12.72 -7.38
C GLU A 161 -15.02 -13.20 -7.94
N PRO A 162 -15.00 -14.17 -8.89
CA PRO A 162 -13.76 -14.69 -9.44
C PRO A 162 -12.90 -13.59 -10.09
N GLY A 163 -11.62 -13.54 -9.72
CA GLY A 163 -10.67 -12.57 -10.27
C GLY A 163 -10.74 -11.16 -9.68
N LEU A 164 -11.66 -10.90 -8.73
CA LEU A 164 -11.73 -9.60 -8.06
C LEU A 164 -10.60 -9.44 -7.02
N PHE A 165 -10.35 -10.47 -6.21
CA PHE A 165 -9.27 -10.50 -5.23
C PHE A 165 -8.30 -11.64 -5.52
N ASP A 166 -7.01 -11.39 -5.30
CA ASP A 166 -5.97 -12.43 -5.38
C ASP A 166 -5.99 -13.30 -4.12
N VAL A 167 -6.33 -12.71 -2.97
CA VAL A 167 -6.40 -13.40 -1.66
C VAL A 167 -7.60 -12.89 -0.86
N VAL A 168 -8.30 -13.81 -0.18
CA VAL A 168 -9.34 -13.50 0.80
C VAL A 168 -8.90 -14.03 2.17
N ILE A 169 -8.79 -13.14 3.16
CA ILE A 169 -8.36 -13.45 4.53
C ILE A 169 -9.57 -13.31 5.46
N ILE A 170 -9.86 -14.35 6.24
CA ILE A 170 -10.91 -14.31 7.26
C ILE A 170 -10.32 -13.88 8.60
N ASN A 171 -10.65 -12.67 9.06
CA ASN A 171 -10.15 -12.13 10.32
C ASN A 171 -11.04 -12.54 11.50
N ASP A 172 -11.00 -13.83 11.83
CA ASP A 172 -11.56 -14.37 13.08
C ASP A 172 -10.57 -14.17 14.25
N SER A 173 -9.34 -14.68 14.07
CA SER A 173 -8.19 -14.42 14.97
C SER A 173 -7.20 -13.47 14.31
N LEU A 174 -6.83 -12.39 15.03
CA LEU A 174 -5.91 -11.38 14.52
C LEU A 174 -4.53 -11.97 14.17
N ASP A 175 -4.04 -12.94 14.97
CA ASP A 175 -2.73 -13.55 14.74
C ASP A 175 -2.73 -14.46 13.50
N GLN A 176 -3.80 -15.22 13.29
CA GLN A 176 -3.93 -16.08 12.11
C GLN A 176 -4.09 -15.25 10.84
N ALA A 177 -4.99 -14.26 10.85
CA ALA A 177 -5.19 -13.36 9.72
C ALA A 177 -3.92 -12.57 9.37
N TYR A 178 -3.11 -12.21 10.37
CA TYR A 178 -1.84 -11.56 10.13
C TYR A 178 -0.78 -12.50 9.56
N ALA A 179 -0.74 -13.77 10.00
CA ALA A 179 0.13 -14.78 9.40
C ALA A 179 -0.21 -15.01 7.92
N GLU A 180 -1.49 -15.14 7.58
CA GLU A 180 -1.98 -15.26 6.20
C GLU A 180 -1.61 -14.02 5.37
N LEU A 181 -1.76 -12.82 5.94
CA LEU A 181 -1.35 -11.58 5.26
C LEU A 181 0.15 -11.59 4.95
N LYS A 182 1.00 -12.02 5.89
CA LYS A 182 2.45 -12.11 5.65
C LYS A 182 2.80 -13.15 4.59
N GLU A 183 2.09 -14.27 4.57
CA GLU A 183 2.27 -15.31 3.56
C GLU A 183 1.92 -14.78 2.16
N ALA A 184 0.76 -14.13 2.01
CA ALA A 184 0.34 -13.49 0.76
C ALA A 184 1.34 -12.45 0.25
N LEU A 185 2.01 -11.74 1.16
CA LEU A 185 3.01 -10.71 0.84
C LEU A 185 4.46 -11.23 0.78
N SER A 186 4.68 -12.52 1.02
CA SER A 186 6.02 -13.09 1.16
C SER A 186 6.81 -13.01 -0.16
N GLU A 187 6.19 -13.35 -1.29
CA GLU A 187 6.82 -13.29 -2.60
C GLU A 187 7.15 -11.86 -3.02
N LEU A 188 6.25 -10.90 -2.77
CA LEU A 188 6.54 -9.48 -2.98
C LEU A 188 7.76 -9.04 -2.15
N SER A 189 7.82 -9.46 -0.89
CA SER A 189 8.91 -9.11 0.03
C SER A 189 10.24 -9.76 -0.36
N LYS A 190 10.23 -10.94 -0.99
CA LYS A 190 11.42 -11.61 -1.53
C LYS A 190 11.94 -10.89 -2.77
N ILE A 191 11.06 -10.64 -3.75
CA ILE A 191 11.39 -9.91 -4.98
C ILE A 191 11.96 -8.54 -4.64
N TYR A 192 11.31 -7.84 -3.71
CA TYR A 192 11.74 -6.52 -3.24
C TYR A 192 13.13 -6.54 -2.58
N ARG A 193 13.42 -7.52 -1.71
CA ARG A 193 14.74 -7.68 -1.08
C ARG A 193 15.82 -8.05 -2.07
N ASN A 194 15.55 -8.97 -2.99
CA ASN A 194 16.49 -9.38 -4.03
C ASN A 194 16.78 -8.22 -5.00
N GLY A 195 15.77 -7.41 -5.31
CA GLY A 195 15.93 -6.17 -6.08
C GLY A 195 16.83 -5.14 -5.39
N ARG A 196 16.93 -5.12 -4.05
CA ARG A 196 17.91 -4.28 -3.33
C ARG A 196 19.32 -4.86 -3.28
N ALA A 197 19.50 -6.17 -3.48
CA ALA A 197 20.82 -6.79 -3.44
C ALA A 197 21.65 -6.49 -4.70
N TRP A 198 21.00 -6.18 -5.82
CA TRP A 198 21.66 -5.92 -7.11
C TRP A 198 22.55 -4.67 -7.12
N TRP A 199 22.30 -3.67 -6.26
CA TRP A 199 23.10 -2.42 -6.20
C TRP A 199 24.29 -2.49 -5.23
N LEU A 200 24.42 -3.56 -4.45
CA LEU A 200 25.47 -3.72 -3.43
C LEU A 200 26.59 -4.70 -3.85
N THR A 201 26.49 -5.30 -5.02
CA THR A 201 27.64 -6.00 -5.61
C THR A 201 28.44 -4.97 -6.40
N PRO A 202 29.70 -4.65 -6.02
CA PRO A 202 30.60 -4.09 -7.00
C PRO A 202 30.68 -5.13 -8.12
N VAL A 203 30.16 -4.79 -9.29
CA VAL A 203 30.53 -5.51 -10.52
C VAL A 203 32.01 -5.22 -10.69
N ILE A 204 32.86 -6.03 -10.05
CA ILE A 204 34.25 -6.16 -10.44
C ILE A 204 34.16 -6.93 -11.76
N PRO A 205 34.50 -6.33 -12.92
CA PRO A 205 34.64 -7.11 -14.13
C PRO A 205 35.75 -8.13 -13.87
N ALA A 206 35.39 -9.40 -13.78
CA ALA A 206 36.33 -10.49 -13.68
C ALA A 206 37.22 -10.48 -14.94
N LEU A 207 38.52 -10.58 -14.68
CA LEU A 207 39.64 -10.56 -15.61
C LEU A 207 39.37 -11.27 -16.94
N TRP A 208 39.75 -10.59 -18.03
CA TRP A 208 40.33 -11.25 -19.19
C TRP A 208 41.85 -11.25 -18.99
N GLU A 209 42.39 -12.33 -18.40
CA GLU A 209 43.80 -12.69 -18.55
C GLU A 209 43.87 -13.88 -19.50
N ALA A 210 44.29 -13.60 -20.74
CA ALA A 210 44.87 -14.58 -21.65
C ALA A 210 45.90 -13.86 -22.53
N GLU A 211 47.12 -13.87 -22.02
CA GLU A 211 48.44 -13.94 -22.69
C GLU A 211 48.56 -13.46 -24.16
N ALA A 212 49.35 -12.41 -24.37
CA ALA A 212 50.46 -12.41 -25.34
C ALA A 212 51.38 -11.20 -25.07
N GLY A 213 52.68 -11.46 -24.98
CA GLY A 213 53.68 -10.56 -24.43
C GLY A 213 53.96 -9.28 -25.22
N GLY A 214 54.60 -8.32 -24.55
CA GLY A 214 55.19 -7.15 -25.21
C GLY A 214 55.32 -5.93 -24.32
N SER A 215 56.41 -5.86 -23.55
CA SER A 215 57.19 -4.65 -23.19
C SER A 215 56.56 -3.25 -23.33
N ARG A 216 56.56 -2.53 -22.18
CA ARG A 216 56.52 -1.06 -21.88
C ARG A 216 55.39 -0.83 -20.85
N GLY A 217 55.63 -0.48 -19.59
CA GLY A 217 56.65 0.40 -19.05
C GLY A 217 56.14 1.84 -19.13
N GLN A 218 55.53 2.31 -18.04
CA GLN A 218 55.04 3.68 -17.75
C GLN A 218 53.71 4.10 -18.41
N GLU A 219 52.62 3.98 -17.65
CA GLU A 219 51.60 5.00 -17.35
C GLU A 219 50.42 4.32 -16.64
N ILE A 220 49.64 5.08 -15.86
CA ILE A 220 48.50 4.65 -15.02
C ILE A 220 48.88 4.34 -13.56
N GLU A 221 49.50 5.31 -12.89
CA GLU A 221 49.39 5.47 -11.44
C GLU A 221 49.10 6.93 -11.07
N THR A 222 48.10 7.54 -11.71
CA THR A 222 47.47 8.79 -11.22
C THR A 222 46.09 8.90 -11.87
N ILE A 223 45.03 8.84 -11.05
CA ILE A 223 43.59 9.18 -11.25
C ILE A 223 42.72 8.09 -10.59
N LEU A 224 42.93 7.85 -9.29
CA LEU A 224 41.94 7.24 -8.39
C LEU A 224 42.14 7.80 -6.97
N ALA A 225 42.20 9.13 -6.85
CA ALA A 225 42.32 9.82 -5.56
C ALA A 225 41.38 11.02 -5.40
N ASN A 226 40.39 11.21 -6.28
CA ASN A 226 39.38 12.25 -6.12
C ASN A 226 37.99 11.72 -6.51
N THR A 227 36.96 12.24 -5.85
CA THR A 227 35.53 11.83 -5.84
C THR A 227 35.28 10.54 -5.05
N VAL A 228 34.65 10.48 -3.88
CA VAL A 228 33.54 11.26 -3.30
C VAL A 228 33.64 11.20 -1.75
N LYS A 229 33.62 12.35 -1.06
CA LYS A 229 33.33 12.43 0.39
C LYS A 229 31.81 12.32 0.60
N PRO A 230 31.31 11.53 1.56
CA PRO A 230 29.90 11.55 1.92
C PRO A 230 29.58 12.82 2.74
N CYS A 231 28.66 13.65 2.26
CA CYS A 231 28.03 14.67 3.10
C CYS A 231 26.91 14.00 3.90
N LEU A 232 27.11 13.93 5.20
CA LEU A 232 26.06 13.71 6.20
C LEU A 232 25.48 15.09 6.56
N TYR A 233 24.16 15.24 6.42
CA TYR A 233 23.27 15.94 7.35
C TYR A 233 21.89 15.31 7.24
#